data_AF-A0AA44Q8S8-F1
#
_entry.id   AF-A0AA44Q8S8-F1
#
_cell.length_a   1.000
_cell.length_b   1.000
_cell.length_c   1.000
_cell.angle_alpha   90.00
_cell.angle_beta   90.00
_cell.angle_gamma   90.00
#
_symmetry.space_group_name_H-M   'P 1'
#
loop_
_entity.id
_entity.type
_entity.pdbx_description
1 polymer ?
#
loop_
_entity_poly.entity_id
_entity_poly.type
_entity_poly.pdbx_seq_one_letter_code
_entity_poly.pdbx_strand_id
1 'polypeptide(L)'
;MKKMKKLTAVVAPVLAVSMALSACSGSGEKEKANTKPKESEKAGGKLAAKQVLNLTDSSEIPSMDSTKATDAVSFNVMNNVMEGLYRLDKD
;
A
#
# COMPACT_ATOMS: atom_id res chain seq x y z
N MET A 1 8.27 -3.59 46.30
CA MET A 1 9.11 -3.77 45.08
C MET A 1 8.65 -4.91 44.15
N LYS A 2 7.98 -5.97 44.62
CA LYS A 2 7.60 -7.14 43.79
C LYS A 2 6.46 -6.88 42.78
N LYS A 3 5.59 -5.88 43.02
CA LYS A 3 4.51 -5.48 42.08
C LYS A 3 5.00 -4.64 40.90
N MET A 4 6.01 -3.78 41.10
CA MET A 4 6.62 -2.99 40.02
C MET A 4 7.42 -3.87 39.05
N LYS A 5 8.11 -4.90 39.54
CA LYS A 5 8.80 -5.88 38.68
C LYS A 5 7.86 -6.68 37.75
N LYS A 6 6.61 -6.90 38.17
CA LYS A 6 5.58 -7.56 37.34
C LYS A 6 4.98 -6.62 36.29
N LEU A 7 4.90 -5.32 36.59
CA LEU A 7 4.46 -4.29 35.63
C LEU A 7 5.54 -4.01 34.57
N THR A 8 6.81 -3.94 34.96
CA THR A 8 7.94 -3.77 34.01
C THR A 8 8.11 -4.98 33.07
N ALA A 9 7.79 -6.19 33.52
CA ALA A 9 7.86 -7.40 32.70
C ALA A 9 6.79 -7.49 31.60
N VAL A 10 5.68 -6.75 31.71
CA VAL A 10 4.59 -6.72 30.72
C VAL A 10 4.71 -5.49 29.80
N VAL A 11 5.23 -4.38 30.30
CA VAL A 11 5.39 -3.13 29.53
C VAL A 11 6.51 -3.21 28.48
N ALA A 12 7.60 -3.93 28.77
CA ALA A 12 8.73 -4.10 27.85
C ALA A 12 8.37 -4.81 26.52
N PRO A 13 7.63 -5.94 26.50
CA PRO A 13 7.25 -6.58 25.23
C PRO A 13 6.20 -5.78 24.44
N VAL A 14 5.29 -5.07 25.11
CA VAL A 14 4.27 -4.25 24.42
C VAL A 14 4.91 -3.07 23.67
N LEU A 15 5.95 -2.45 24.25
CA LEU A 15 6.72 -1.38 23.61
C LEU A 15 7.54 -1.87 22.40
N ALA A 16 8.09 -3.08 22.46
CA ALA A 16 8.83 -3.66 21.34
C ALA A 16 7.92 -4.01 20.14
N VAL A 17 6.69 -4.45 20.40
CA VAL A 17 5.69 -4.74 19.35
C VAL A 17 5.18 -3.46 18.69
N SER A 18 5.06 -2.36 19.42
CA SER A 18 4.68 -1.06 18.83
C SER A 18 5.73 -0.47 17.89
N MET A 19 7.02 -0.75 18.10
CA MET A 19 8.09 -0.27 17.20
C MET A 19 8.14 -1.05 15.87
N ALA A 20 7.71 -2.31 15.86
CA ALA A 20 7.59 -3.10 14.63
C ALA A 20 6.38 -2.68 13.78
N LEU A 21 5.30 -2.20 14.42
CA LEU A 21 4.07 -1.79 13.72
C LEU A 21 4.15 -0.38 13.09
N SER A 22 4.99 0.52 13.63
CA SER A 22 5.19 1.87 13.07
C SER A 22 5.85 1.91 11.70
N ALA A 23 6.32 0.78 11.17
CA ALA A 23 6.78 0.67 9.78
C ALA A 23 5.65 0.45 8.75
N CYS A 24 4.40 0.27 9.19
CA CYS A 24 3.24 0.07 8.31
C CYS A 24 2.31 1.31 8.20
N SER A 25 2.58 2.40 8.93
CA SER A 25 1.85 3.67 8.76
C SER A 25 2.80 4.83 8.53
N GLY A 26 3.04 5.17 7.26
CA GLY A 26 3.68 6.44 6.94
C GLY A 26 2.82 7.61 7.42
N SER A 27 3.32 8.39 8.40
CA SER A 27 3.21 9.86 8.51
C SER A 27 3.69 10.39 9.87
N GLY A 28 4.84 11.10 9.85
CA GLY A 28 5.24 12.23 10.74
C GLY A 28 5.52 11.96 12.24
N GLU A 29 6.54 12.53 12.90
CA GLU A 29 7.53 13.54 12.53
C GLU A 29 8.68 13.63 13.58
N LYS A 30 9.90 13.91 13.09
CA LYS A 30 11.11 14.50 13.73
C LYS A 30 11.79 13.81 14.93
N GLU A 31 12.94 13.19 14.65
CA GLU A 31 14.19 13.59 15.31
C GLU A 31 15.42 13.30 14.42
N LYS A 32 16.39 14.23 14.44
CA LYS A 32 17.59 14.22 13.62
C LYS A 32 18.55 13.12 14.09
N ALA A 33 18.91 12.19 13.21
CA ALA A 33 20.18 11.49 13.28
C ALA A 33 20.67 11.16 11.87
N ASN A 34 21.86 11.67 11.56
CA ASN A 34 22.60 11.36 10.35
C ASN A 34 22.74 9.84 10.19
N THR A 35 22.04 9.25 9.24
CA THR A 35 22.41 7.96 8.67
C THR A 35 22.19 8.05 7.18
N LYS A 36 23.31 8.12 6.47
CA LYS A 36 23.45 8.00 5.02
C LYS A 36 22.46 6.94 4.52
N PRO A 37 21.50 7.26 3.63
CA PRO A 37 20.64 6.25 3.05
C PRO A 37 21.52 5.22 2.36
N LYS A 38 21.37 3.95 2.76
CA LYS A 38 21.79 2.85 1.89
C LYS A 38 21.00 3.02 0.59
N GLU A 39 21.74 3.35 -0.45
CA GLU A 39 21.33 3.28 -1.84
C GLU A 39 20.90 1.84 -2.14
N SER A 40 19.60 1.59 -1.98
CA SER A 40 18.95 0.52 -2.72
C SER A 40 18.64 1.09 -4.09
N GLU A 41 19.39 0.68 -5.10
CA GLU A 41 18.99 0.80 -6.50
C GLU A 41 17.57 0.23 -6.64
N LYS A 42 16.58 1.12 -6.77
CA LYS A 42 15.30 0.81 -7.40
C LYS A 42 15.07 1.92 -8.42
N ALA A 43 15.09 1.53 -9.68
CA ALA A 43 14.72 2.36 -10.82
C ALA A 43 13.42 3.11 -10.50
N GLY A 44 13.54 4.39 -10.18
CA GLY A 44 12.45 5.22 -9.72
C GLY A 44 12.80 6.66 -10.00
N GLY A 45 12.72 7.03 -11.28
CA GLY A 45 12.80 8.43 -11.68
C GLY A 45 11.83 9.26 -10.84
N LYS A 46 12.19 10.52 -10.59
CA LYS A 46 11.42 11.47 -9.78
C LYS A 46 9.96 11.49 -10.27
N LEU A 47 9.04 10.92 -9.49
CA LEU A 47 7.63 10.83 -9.87
C LEU A 47 7.03 12.23 -10.00
N ALA A 48 6.10 12.39 -10.94
CA ALA A 48 5.38 13.64 -11.11
C ALA A 48 4.58 13.97 -9.83
N ALA A 49 4.48 15.25 -9.50
CA ALA A 49 3.71 15.71 -8.34
C ALA A 49 2.21 15.40 -8.45
N LYS A 50 1.68 15.32 -9.67
CA LYS A 50 0.29 14.95 -9.97
C LYS A 50 0.27 13.74 -10.91
N GLN A 51 -0.28 12.62 -10.45
CA GLN A 51 -0.40 11.38 -11.21
C GLN A 51 -1.83 11.26 -11.77
N VAL A 52 -2.11 12.00 -12.84
CA VAL A 52 -3.40 11.92 -13.54
C VAL A 52 -3.17 11.33 -14.93
N LEU A 53 -3.95 10.31 -15.24
CA LEU A 53 -3.92 9.61 -16.51
C LEU A 53 -5.24 9.88 -17.26
N ASN A 54 -5.16 10.55 -18.40
CA ASN A 54 -6.32 10.76 -19.28
C ASN A 54 -6.27 9.71 -20.39
N LEU A 55 -7.28 8.85 -20.46
CA LEU A 55 -7.40 7.77 -21.45
C LEU A 55 -8.66 7.96 -22.29
N THR A 56 -8.61 7.44 -23.51
CA THR A 56 -9.76 7.32 -24.40
C THR A 56 -9.98 5.84 -24.69
N ASP A 57 -11.23 5.41 -24.77
CA ASP A 57 -11.58 4.06 -25.20
C ASP A 57 -12.28 4.10 -26.57
N SER A 58 -12.26 2.98 -27.28
CA SER A 58 -12.80 2.83 -28.63
C SER A 58 -14.32 2.62 -28.67
N SER A 59 -14.92 2.23 -27.54
CA SER A 59 -16.36 2.05 -27.39
C SER A 59 -16.84 2.42 -26.00
N GLU A 60 -18.16 2.57 -25.85
CA GLU A 60 -18.82 2.71 -24.55
C GLU A 60 -18.73 1.40 -23.75
N ILE A 61 -18.87 1.49 -22.41
CA ILE A 61 -18.88 0.33 -21.52
C ILE A 61 -20.23 -0.41 -21.65
N PRO A 62 -20.25 -1.67 -22.12
CA PRO A 62 -21.51 -2.39 -22.30
C PRO A 62 -22.19 -2.84 -21.00
N SER A 63 -21.43 -3.27 -19.97
CA SER A 63 -21.99 -3.72 -18.68
C SER A 63 -20.98 -3.63 -17.54
N MET A 64 -21.43 -3.14 -16.38
CA MET A 64 -20.66 -3.19 -15.12
C MET A 64 -21.11 -4.31 -14.17
N ASP A 65 -21.94 -5.24 -14.65
CA ASP A 65 -22.31 -6.46 -13.94
C ASP A 65 -21.36 -7.60 -14.36
N SER A 66 -20.55 -8.08 -13.43
CA SER A 66 -19.53 -9.12 -13.66
C SER A 66 -20.11 -10.45 -14.13
N THR A 67 -21.39 -10.73 -13.86
CA THR A 67 -22.07 -11.95 -14.31
C THR A 67 -22.57 -11.87 -15.75
N LYS A 68 -22.60 -10.66 -16.32
CA LYS A 68 -23.13 -10.38 -17.67
C LYS A 68 -22.10 -9.78 -18.63
N ALA A 69 -21.00 -9.24 -18.11
CA ALA A 69 -19.92 -8.72 -18.93
C ALA A 69 -19.27 -9.84 -19.76
N THR A 70 -19.04 -9.58 -21.05
CA THR A 70 -18.44 -10.54 -21.99
C THR A 70 -17.39 -9.90 -22.90
N ASP A 71 -17.13 -8.60 -22.76
CA ASP A 71 -16.26 -7.81 -23.61
C ASP A 71 -15.07 -7.21 -22.83
N ALA A 72 -14.01 -6.85 -23.56
CA ALA A 72 -12.77 -6.35 -22.98
C ALA A 72 -12.92 -4.96 -22.33
N VAL A 73 -13.78 -4.08 -22.86
CA VAL A 73 -13.94 -2.71 -22.35
C VAL A 73 -14.57 -2.74 -20.95
N SER A 74 -15.63 -3.53 -20.78
CA SER A 74 -16.22 -3.81 -19.47
C SER A 74 -15.20 -4.35 -18.49
N PHE A 75 -14.44 -5.38 -18.88
CA PHE A 75 -13.46 -6.00 -17.98
C PHE A 75 -12.28 -5.08 -17.66
N ASN A 76 -11.82 -4.24 -18.60
CA ASN A 76 -10.75 -3.28 -18.35
C ASN A 76 -11.13 -2.31 -17.24
N VAL A 77 -12.33 -1.74 -17.29
CA VAL A 77 -12.80 -0.83 -16.24
C VAL A 77 -13.06 -1.59 -14.94
N MET A 78 -13.71 -2.75 -15.02
CA MET A 78 -14.01 -3.58 -13.86
C MET A 78 -12.76 -4.03 -13.11
N ASN A 79 -11.67 -4.37 -13.80
CA ASN A 79 -10.40 -4.75 -13.20
C ASN A 79 -9.71 -3.61 -12.42
N ASN A 80 -10.12 -2.36 -12.63
CA ASN A 80 -9.63 -1.21 -11.88
C ASN A 80 -10.48 -0.91 -10.63
N VAL A 81 -11.77 -1.26 -10.64
CA VAL A 81 -12.72 -0.90 -9.56
C VAL A 81 -13.25 -2.09 -8.76
N MET A 82 -13.07 -3.30 -9.26
CA MET A 82 -13.42 -4.57 -8.61
C MET A 82 -12.18 -5.46 -8.52
N GLU A 83 -12.22 -6.43 -7.61
CA GLU A 83 -11.13 -7.36 -7.36
C GLU A 83 -11.69 -8.76 -7.11
N GLY A 84 -11.00 -9.78 -7.62
CA GLY A 84 -11.31 -11.19 -7.40
C GLY A 84 -10.39 -11.82 -6.35
N LEU A 85 -10.44 -13.15 -6.23
CA LEU A 85 -9.54 -13.89 -5.32
C LEU A 85 -8.06 -13.79 -5.75
N TYR A 86 -7.82 -13.58 -7.04
CA TYR A 86 -6.49 -13.46 -7.63
C TYR A 86 -6.46 -12.31 -8.63
N ARG A 87 -5.25 -11.78 -8.84
CA ARG A 87 -4.93 -10.82 -9.90
C ARG A 87 -3.64 -11.25 -10.58
N LEU A 88 -3.55 -10.89 -11.86
CA LEU A 88 -2.31 -10.99 -12.60
C LEU A 88 -1.36 -9.92 -12.08
N ASP A 89 -0.10 -10.30 -11.84
CA ASP A 89 0.96 -9.36 -11.57
C ASP A 89 1.53 -8.83 -12.90
N LYS A 90 2.80 -8.43 -12.91
CA LYS A 90 3.41 -7.81 -14.09
C LYS A 90 3.95 -8.85 -15.08
N ASP A 91 4.19 -10.08 -14.63
CA ASP A 91 4.91 -11.16 -15.35
C ASP A 91 4.01 -12.38 -15.62
#